data_AF-A0A554WCY4-F1
#
_entry.id   AF-A0A554WCY4-F1
#
_cell.length_a   1.000
_cell.length_b   1.000
_cell.length_c   1.000
_cell.angle_alpha   90.00
_cell.angle_beta   90.00
_cell.angle_gamma   90.00
#
_symmetry.space_group_name_H-M   'P 1'
#
loop_
_entity.id
_entity.type
_entity.pdbx_description
1 polymer ?
#
loop_
_entity_poly.entity_id
_entity_poly.type
_entity_poly.pdbx_seq_one_letter_code
_entity_poly.pdbx_strand_id
1 'polypeptide(L)'
;MALVDLGLLLVMSASVLIGGWRGLLFEAVSLMGWVAAFVVAQHAALPIGQALPLEGWGEPLRYAVGFALAFVAVALAAGWLAWLLRRGAMALGLRPADRALGALFGALRGVVLLLGLTLLVWQTPWAQSTPWRASVGVRWLEQGLQALRPYVPPPAAVYFP
;
A
#
# COMPACT_ATOMS: atom_id res chain seq x y z
N MET A 1 29.26 -0.57 -3.46
CA MET A 1 27.89 -0.48 -2.90
C MET A 1 27.28 -1.87 -3.00
N ALA A 2 26.61 -2.35 -1.95
CA ALA A 2 26.05 -3.70 -1.98
C ALA A 2 24.93 -3.76 -3.03
N LEU A 3 24.77 -4.89 -3.73
CA LEU A 3 23.68 -5.08 -4.70
C LEU A 3 22.28 -4.84 -4.07
N VAL A 4 22.18 -5.09 -2.76
CA VAL A 4 21.01 -4.79 -1.93
C VAL A 4 20.73 -3.28 -1.90
N ASP A 5 21.74 -2.42 -1.70
CA ASP A 5 21.54 -0.96 -1.65
C ASP A 5 20.99 -0.44 -2.98
N LEU A 6 21.45 -0.98 -4.12
CA LEU A 6 20.92 -0.62 -5.43
C LEU A 6 19.45 -1.03 -5.60
N GLY A 7 19.07 -2.21 -5.11
CA GLY A 7 17.67 -2.66 -5.08
C GLY A 7 16.79 -1.75 -4.23
N LEU A 8 17.24 -1.39 -3.03
CA LEU A 8 16.53 -0.48 -2.13
C LEU A 8 16.35 0.91 -2.77
N LEU A 9 17.40 1.45 -3.37
CA LEU A 9 17.36 2.74 -4.08
C LEU A 9 16.42 2.69 -5.29
N LEU A 10 16.39 1.57 -6.03
CA LEU A 10 15.50 1.41 -7.16
C LEU A 10 14.03 1.42 -6.72
N VAL A 11 13.68 0.68 -5.66
CA VAL A 11 12.32 0.67 -5.10
C VAL A 11 11.93 2.06 -4.59
N MET A 12 12.83 2.73 -3.85
CA MET A 12 12.58 4.07 -3.33
C MET A 12 12.37 5.08 -4.47
N SER A 13 13.27 5.09 -5.45
CA SER A 13 13.21 6.00 -6.60
C SER A 13 11.95 5.75 -7.43
N ALA A 14 11.61 4.47 -7.69
CA ALA A 14 10.38 4.12 -8.39
C ALA A 14 9.15 4.62 -7.61
N SER A 15 9.10 4.44 -6.29
CA SER A 15 7.97 4.90 -5.48
C SER A 15 7.82 6.42 -5.52
N VAL A 16 8.93 7.18 -5.43
CA VAL A 16 8.95 8.64 -5.53
C VAL A 16 8.51 9.12 -6.92
N LEU A 17 9.05 8.53 -7.98
CA LEU A 17 8.73 8.89 -9.36
C LEU A 17 7.26 8.60 -9.69
N ILE A 18 6.76 7.43 -9.27
CA ILE A 18 5.34 7.06 -9.44
C ILE A 18 4.46 8.04 -8.66
N GLY A 19 4.82 8.38 -7.41
CA GLY A 19 4.11 9.36 -6.61
C GLY A 19 4.06 10.74 -7.25
N GLY A 20 5.20 11.23 -7.75
CA GLY A 20 5.29 12.50 -8.47
C GLY A 20 4.59 12.51 -9.84
N TRP A 21 4.47 11.36 -10.50
CA TRP A 21 3.68 11.24 -11.74
C TRP A 21 2.18 11.27 -11.43
N ARG A 22 1.73 10.45 -10.48
CA ARG A 22 0.32 10.29 -10.13
C ARG A 22 -0.25 11.55 -9.45
N GLY A 23 0.52 12.17 -8.56
CA GLY A 23 0.11 13.31 -7.73
C GLY A 23 -0.52 12.86 -6.40
N LEU A 24 -0.43 13.71 -5.37
CA LEU A 24 -0.93 13.41 -4.03
C LEU A 24 -2.44 13.14 -4.04
N LEU A 25 -3.23 13.99 -4.70
CA LEU A 25 -4.68 13.90 -4.69
C LEU A 25 -5.15 12.53 -5.21
N PHE A 26 -4.52 12.08 -6.30
CA PHE A 26 -4.84 10.78 -6.88
C PHE A 26 -4.47 9.64 -5.92
N GLU A 27 -3.28 9.68 -5.33
CA GLU A 27 -2.83 8.64 -4.39
C GLU A 27 -3.66 8.61 -3.10
N ALA A 28 -3.94 9.76 -2.48
CA ALA A 28 -4.71 9.86 -1.25
C ALA A 28 -6.15 9.35 -1.46
N VAL A 29 -6.82 9.79 -2.52
CA VAL A 29 -8.21 9.39 -2.81
C VAL A 29 -8.28 7.92 -3.21
N SER A 30 -7.30 7.42 -3.98
CA SER A 30 -7.24 5.99 -4.30
C SER A 30 -7.05 5.13 -3.04
N LEU A 31 -6.19 5.57 -2.12
CA LEU A 31 -5.92 4.84 -0.88
C LEU A 31 -7.15 4.83 0.04
N MET A 32 -7.78 5.99 0.25
CA MET A 32 -9.05 6.08 0.98
C MET A 32 -10.14 5.26 0.30
N GLY A 33 -10.16 5.24 -1.03
CA GLY A 33 -11.06 4.45 -1.85
C GLY A 33 -10.92 2.95 -1.61
N TRP A 34 -9.70 2.43 -1.49
CA TRP A 34 -9.44 1.03 -1.15
C TRP A 34 -9.99 0.67 0.24
N VAL A 35 -9.76 1.52 1.25
CA VAL A 35 -10.30 1.32 2.61
C VAL A 35 -11.82 1.37 2.60
N ALA A 36 -12.41 2.37 1.95
CA ALA A 36 -13.85 2.50 1.81
C ALA A 36 -14.45 1.30 1.08
N ALA A 37 -13.82 0.83 0.00
CA ALA A 37 -14.24 -0.36 -0.74
C ALA A 37 -14.25 -1.59 0.15
N PHE A 38 -13.22 -1.79 0.97
CA PHE A 38 -13.15 -2.91 1.91
C PHE A 38 -14.26 -2.84 2.97
N VAL A 39 -14.48 -1.68 3.58
CA VAL A 39 -15.53 -1.50 4.60
C VAL A 39 -16.91 -1.70 4.00
N VAL A 40 -17.20 -1.06 2.86
CA VAL A 40 -18.50 -1.21 2.18
C VAL A 40 -18.71 -2.65 1.74
N ALA A 41 -17.69 -3.31 1.20
CA ALA A 41 -17.79 -4.71 0.78
C ALA A 41 -18.12 -5.64 1.94
N GLN A 42 -17.57 -5.43 3.14
CA GLN A 42 -17.91 -6.26 4.31
C GLN A 42 -19.41 -6.22 4.65
N HIS A 43 -20.04 -5.06 4.52
CA HIS A 43 -21.47 -4.89 4.80
C HIS A 43 -22.36 -5.31 3.63
N ALA A 44 -21.92 -5.08 2.39
CA ALA A 44 -22.72 -5.32 1.19
C ALA A 44 -22.55 -6.74 0.62
N ALA A 45 -21.53 -7.49 1.04
CA ALA A 45 -21.22 -8.82 0.50
C ALA A 45 -22.39 -9.80 0.59
N LEU A 46 -23.04 -9.89 1.74
CA LEU A 46 -24.15 -10.81 1.96
C LEU A 46 -25.39 -10.46 1.10
N PRO A 47 -25.94 -9.23 1.16
CA PRO A 47 -27.12 -8.88 0.35
C PRO A 47 -26.85 -8.98 -1.15
N ILE A 48 -25.65 -8.60 -1.62
CA ILE A 48 -25.27 -8.74 -3.03
C ILE A 48 -25.14 -10.21 -3.41
N GLY A 49 -24.45 -11.02 -2.58
CA GLY A 49 -24.27 -12.45 -2.83
C GLY A 49 -25.59 -13.24 -2.89
N GLN A 50 -26.59 -12.84 -2.09
CA GLN A 50 -27.93 -13.43 -2.08
C GLN A 50 -28.80 -13.00 -3.27
N ALA A 51 -28.63 -11.77 -3.75
CA ALA A 51 -29.37 -11.24 -4.90
C ALA A 51 -28.92 -11.85 -6.24
N LEU A 52 -27.73 -12.46 -6.29
CA LEU A 52 -27.22 -13.10 -7.51
C LEU A 52 -27.84 -14.49 -7.72
N PRO A 53 -28.09 -14.88 -8.98
CA PRO A 53 -28.59 -16.21 -9.35
C PRO A 53 -27.50 -17.29 -9.23
N LEU A 54 -26.90 -17.40 -8.05
CA LEU A 54 -25.87 -18.39 -7.67
C LEU A 54 -26.53 -19.58 -6.97
N GLU A 55 -27.59 -20.10 -7.56
CA GLU A 55 -28.30 -21.26 -7.03
C GLU A 55 -27.36 -22.49 -7.02
N GLY A 56 -27.37 -23.25 -5.93
CA GLY A 56 -26.47 -24.39 -5.73
C GLY A 56 -25.06 -24.03 -5.24
N TRP A 57 -24.71 -22.75 -5.10
CA TRP A 57 -23.42 -22.34 -4.54
C TRP A 57 -23.47 -22.30 -3.01
N GLY A 58 -22.41 -22.76 -2.35
CA GLY A 58 -22.29 -22.68 -0.89
C GLY A 58 -22.26 -21.23 -0.40
N GLU A 59 -22.78 -21.00 0.80
CA GLU A 59 -22.84 -19.67 1.42
C GLU A 59 -21.49 -18.91 1.45
N PRO A 60 -20.34 -19.55 1.76
CA PRO A 60 -19.04 -18.87 1.71
C PRO A 60 -18.69 -18.33 0.32
N LEU A 61 -19.04 -19.08 -0.73
CA LEU A 61 -18.73 -18.69 -2.10
C LEU A 61 -19.64 -17.55 -2.57
N ARG A 62 -20.92 -17.56 -2.19
CA ARG A 62 -21.85 -16.46 -2.45
C ARG A 62 -21.40 -15.17 -1.77
N TYR A 63 -20.99 -15.25 -0.51
CA TYR A 63 -20.40 -14.12 0.21
C TYR A 63 -19.15 -13.60 -0.48
N ALA A 64 -18.22 -14.49 -0.88
CA ALA A 64 -16.99 -14.10 -1.57
C ALA A 64 -17.25 -13.36 -2.89
N VAL A 65 -18.21 -13.84 -3.70
CA VAL A 65 -18.60 -13.16 -4.96
C VAL A 65 -19.23 -11.81 -4.66
N GLY A 66 -20.16 -11.73 -3.70
CA GLY A 66 -20.79 -10.48 -3.31
C GLY A 66 -19.78 -9.45 -2.80
N PHE A 67 -18.83 -9.89 -1.98
CA PHE A 67 -17.72 -9.08 -1.51
C PHE A 67 -16.89 -8.54 -2.68
N ALA A 68 -16.46 -9.42 -3.59
CA ALA A 68 -15.64 -9.04 -4.74
C ALA A 68 -16.34 -8.01 -5.63
N LEU A 69 -17.63 -8.18 -5.90
CA LEU A 69 -18.42 -7.24 -6.70
C LEU A 69 -18.55 -5.88 -6.01
N ALA A 70 -18.93 -5.87 -4.73
CA ALA A 70 -19.05 -4.64 -3.95
C ALA A 70 -17.71 -3.89 -3.89
N PHE A 71 -16.63 -4.62 -3.61
CA PHE A 71 -15.29 -4.09 -3.53
C PHE A 71 -14.86 -3.43 -4.84
N VAL A 72 -14.99 -4.15 -5.96
CA VAL A 72 -14.62 -3.64 -7.28
C VAL A 72 -15.46 -2.42 -7.66
N ALA A 73 -16.78 -2.46 -7.43
CA ALA A 73 -17.65 -1.33 -7.74
C ALA A 73 -17.23 -0.05 -7.00
N VAL A 74 -16.97 -0.14 -5.69
CA VAL A 74 -16.55 1.01 -4.89
C VAL A 74 -15.13 1.47 -5.24
N ALA A 75 -14.20 0.53 -5.48
CA ALA A 75 -12.84 0.86 -5.87
C ALA A 75 -12.79 1.59 -7.23
N LEU A 76 -13.61 1.17 -8.19
CA LEU A 76 -13.76 1.85 -9.48
C LEU A 76 -14.34 3.26 -9.31
N ALA A 77 -15.39 3.40 -8.50
CA ALA A 77 -15.99 4.70 -8.20
C ALA A 77 -14.99 5.67 -7.55
N ALA A 78 -14.19 5.19 -6.60
CA ALA A 78 -13.14 5.97 -5.97
C ALA A 78 -12.01 6.34 -6.95
N GLY A 79 -11.62 5.43 -7.85
CA GLY A 79 -10.66 5.70 -8.92
C GLY A 79 -11.15 6.78 -9.89
N TRP A 80 -12.43 6.75 -10.24
CA TRP A 80 -13.09 7.81 -11.02
C TRP A 80 -13.08 9.15 -10.29
N LEU A 81 -13.40 9.17 -8.99
CA LEU A 81 -13.33 10.38 -8.17
C LEU A 81 -11.91 10.95 -8.09
N ALA A 82 -10.91 10.09 -7.87
CA ALA A 82 -9.50 10.47 -7.83
C ALA A 82 -9.07 11.11 -9.17
N TRP A 83 -9.50 10.54 -10.29
CA TRP A 83 -9.24 11.10 -11.61
C TRP A 83 -9.89 12.47 -11.81
N LEU A 84 -11.13 12.65 -11.36
CA LEU A 84 -11.84 13.93 -11.46
C LEU A 84 -11.16 15.01 -10.62
N LEU A 85 -10.77 14.69 -9.38
CA LEU A 85 -10.06 15.63 -8.49
C LEU A 85 -8.72 16.04 -9.06
N ARG A 86 -7.97 15.09 -9.64
CA ARG A 86 -6.73 15.40 -10.35
C ARG A 86 -6.96 16.35 -11.53
N ARG A 87 -8.07 16.18 -12.27
CA ARG A 87 -8.44 17.06 -13.38
C ARG A 87 -8.83 18.46 -12.89
N GLY A 88 -9.54 18.56 -11.78
CA GLY A 88 -9.84 19.83 -11.11
C GLY A 88 -8.58 20.56 -10.65
N ALA A 89 -7.62 19.85 -10.04
CA ALA A 89 -6.36 20.43 -9.62
C ALA A 89 -5.53 20.99 -10.79
N MET A 90 -5.61 20.36 -11.96
CA MET A 90 -4.99 20.88 -13.19
C MET A 90 -5.65 22.19 -13.62
N ALA A 91 -6.97 22.31 -13.54
CA ALA A 91 -7.68 23.54 -13.88
C ALA A 91 -7.33 24.71 -12.94
N LEU A 92 -7.03 24.43 -11.67
CA LEU A 92 -6.62 25.43 -10.68
C LEU A 92 -5.12 25.76 -10.70
N GLY A 93 -4.33 25.16 -11.60
CA GLY A 93 -2.88 25.37 -11.67
C GLY A 93 -2.08 24.75 -10.51
N LEU A 94 -2.72 23.94 -9.65
CA LEU A 94 -2.09 23.33 -8.46
C LEU A 94 -1.21 22.11 -8.80
N ARG A 95 -1.04 21.81 -10.09
CA ARG A 95 -0.33 20.63 -10.58
C ARG A 95 1.12 20.50 -10.06
N PRO A 96 1.95 21.56 -9.96
CA PRO A 96 3.30 21.42 -9.41
C PRO A 96 3.30 21.01 -7.93
N ALA A 97 2.42 21.63 -7.12
CA ALA A 97 2.27 21.31 -5.71
C ALA A 97 1.76 19.87 -5.51
N ASP A 98 0.75 19.45 -6.27
CA ASP A 98 0.20 18.09 -6.23
C ASP A 98 1.27 17.03 -6.57
N ARG A 99 2.16 17.31 -7.53
CA ARG A 99 3.27 16.40 -7.89
C ARG A 99 4.37 16.39 -6.84
N ALA A 100 4.72 17.53 -6.26
CA ALA A 100 5.73 17.60 -5.20
C ALA A 100 5.27 16.83 -3.95
N LEU A 101 4.02 17.05 -3.54
CA LEU A 101 3.41 16.31 -2.44
C LEU A 101 3.24 14.82 -2.79
N GLY A 102 2.94 14.50 -4.04
CA GLY A 102 2.89 13.12 -4.53
C GLY A 102 4.25 12.43 -4.44
N ALA A 103 5.35 13.13 -4.76
CA ALA A 103 6.70 12.62 -4.60
C ALA A 103 7.07 12.37 -3.14
N LEU A 104 6.69 13.30 -2.23
CA LEU A 104 6.86 13.13 -0.78
C LEU A 104 6.06 11.92 -0.26
N PHE A 105 4.80 11.79 -0.66
CA PHE A 105 3.99 10.63 -0.33
C PHE A 105 4.59 9.33 -0.90
N GLY A 106 5.13 9.38 -2.12
CA GLY A 106 5.87 8.28 -2.74
C GLY A 106 7.11 7.88 -1.94
N ALA A 107 7.86 8.84 -1.38
CA ALA A 107 8.98 8.56 -0.48
C ALA A 107 8.51 7.87 0.80
N LEU A 108 7.47 8.40 1.47
CA LEU A 108 6.90 7.79 2.68
C LEU A 108 6.41 6.36 2.42
N ARG A 109 5.67 6.15 1.32
CA ARG A 109 5.24 4.82 0.87
C ARG A 109 6.44 3.91 0.61
N GLY A 110 7.48 4.42 -0.03
CA GLY A 110 8.72 3.68 -0.29
C GLY A 110 9.37 3.21 1.01
N VAL A 111 9.46 4.08 2.02
CA VAL A 111 9.98 3.72 3.35
C VAL A 111 9.14 2.61 3.97
N VAL A 112 7.81 2.74 3.99
CA VAL A 112 6.91 1.72 4.55
C VAL A 112 7.07 0.37 3.84
N LEU A 113 7.11 0.38 2.50
CA LEU A 113 7.33 -0.84 1.71
C LEU A 113 8.67 -1.51 2.04
N LEU A 114 9.74 -0.72 2.15
CA LEU A 114 11.06 -1.23 2.46
C LEU A 114 11.16 -1.74 3.91
N LEU A 115 10.53 -1.08 4.88
CA LEU A 115 10.44 -1.57 6.26
C LEU A 115 9.72 -2.92 6.32
N GLY A 116 8.60 -3.05 5.61
CA GLY A 116 7.88 -4.33 5.50
C GLY A 116 8.73 -5.42 4.85
N LEU A 117 9.45 -5.11 3.77
CA LEU A 117 10.38 -6.04 3.11
C LEU A 117 11.50 -6.48 4.07
N THR A 118 12.14 -5.53 4.76
CA THR A 118 13.20 -5.80 5.74
C THR A 118 12.67 -6.69 6.86
N LEU A 119 11.46 -6.44 7.37
CA LEU A 119 10.83 -7.28 8.38
C LEU A 119 10.60 -8.71 7.88
N LEU A 120 10.14 -8.88 6.62
CA LEU A 120 9.97 -10.20 6.01
C LEU A 120 11.31 -10.92 5.83
N VAL A 121 12.35 -10.22 5.37
CA VAL A 121 13.69 -10.81 5.19
C VAL A 121 14.33 -11.16 6.53
N TRP A 122 14.09 -10.37 7.59
CA TRP A 122 14.55 -10.64 8.96
C TRP A 122 14.06 -12.01 9.47
N GLN A 123 12.88 -12.45 9.03
CA GLN A 123 12.33 -13.76 9.35
C GLN A 123 12.96 -14.93 8.58
N THR A 124 13.96 -14.67 7.73
CA THR A 124 14.62 -15.67 6.89
C THR A 124 16.11 -15.76 7.17
N PRO A 125 16.78 -16.88 6.84
CA PRO A 125 18.24 -16.99 6.94
C PRO A 125 19.00 -15.95 6.11
N TRP A 126 18.34 -15.31 5.13
CA TRP A 126 18.96 -14.35 4.24
C TRP A 126 19.38 -13.06 4.95
N ALA A 127 18.74 -12.70 6.07
CA ALA A 127 19.16 -11.58 6.93
C ALA A 127 20.59 -11.76 7.47
N GLN A 128 21.07 -13.00 7.56
CA GLN A 128 22.41 -13.32 8.00
C GLN A 128 23.45 -13.30 6.87
N SER A 129 23.05 -13.08 5.62
CA SER A 129 23.97 -13.11 4.48
C SER A 129 24.91 -11.90 4.45
N THR A 130 26.12 -12.08 3.93
CA THR A 130 27.12 -11.00 3.77
C THR A 130 26.59 -9.80 2.98
N PRO A 131 25.87 -9.96 1.85
CA PRO A 131 25.33 -8.83 1.09
C PRO A 131 24.28 -8.02 1.86
N TRP A 132 23.50 -8.68 2.72
CA TRP A 132 22.47 -8.03 3.54
C TRP A 132 23.10 -7.20 4.66
N ARG A 133 23.97 -7.81 5.48
CA ARG A 133 24.62 -7.13 6.61
C ARG A 133 25.56 -6.00 6.17
N ALA A 134 26.14 -6.10 4.99
CA ALA A 134 27.02 -5.06 4.44
C ALA A 134 26.25 -3.82 3.92
N SER A 135 24.93 -3.93 3.70
CA SER A 135 24.11 -2.84 3.17
C SER A 135 24.00 -1.67 4.14
N VAL A 136 24.16 -0.45 3.63
CA VAL A 136 23.90 0.77 4.40
C VAL A 136 22.40 0.97 4.57
N GLY A 137 21.63 0.75 3.50
CA GLY A 137 20.17 0.92 3.52
C GLY A 137 19.49 0.00 4.52
N VAL A 138 19.90 -1.28 4.58
CA VAL A 138 19.39 -2.25 5.55
C VAL A 138 19.61 -1.78 6.99
N ARG A 139 20.79 -1.24 7.33
CA ARG A 139 21.08 -0.74 8.68
C ARG A 139 20.12 0.37 9.12
N TRP A 140 19.81 1.31 8.21
CA TRP A 140 18.82 2.36 8.49
C TRP A 140 17.40 1.80 8.64
N LEU A 141 17.03 0.80 7.83
CA LEU A 141 15.72 0.15 7.91
C LEU A 141 15.57 -0.65 9.21
N GLU A 142 16.60 -1.38 9.64
CA GLU A 142 16.62 -2.12 10.91
C GLU A 142 16.52 -1.17 12.11
N GLN A 143 17.25 -0.04 12.10
CA GLN A 143 17.09 1.01 13.12
C GLN A 143 15.66 1.58 13.14
N GLY A 144 15.07 1.79 11.96
CA GLY A 144 13.67 2.21 11.84
C GLY A 144 12.70 1.19 12.44
N LEU A 145 12.90 -0.11 12.17
CA LEU A 145 12.10 -1.18 12.76
C LEU A 145 12.24 -1.22 14.29
N GLN A 146 13.47 -1.07 14.81
CA GLN A 146 13.70 -1.00 16.26
C GLN A 146 12.99 0.20 16.90
N ALA A 147 13.01 1.36 16.24
CA ALA A 147 12.28 2.54 16.70
C ALA A 147 10.75 2.35 16.67
N LEU A 148 10.23 1.51 15.77
CA LEU A 148 8.80 1.19 15.67
C LEU A 148 8.34 0.13 16.67
N ARG A 149 9.25 -0.73 17.14
CA ARG A 149 8.96 -1.85 18.05
C ARG A 149 8.08 -1.48 19.27
N PRO A 150 8.24 -0.34 19.95
CA PRO A 150 7.39 0.04 21.09
C PRO A 150 5.92 0.31 20.74
N TYR A 151 5.62 0.63 19.47
CA TYR A 151 4.27 0.93 19.00
C TYR A 151 3.54 -0.31 18.47
N VAL A 152 4.22 -1.45 18.39
CA VAL A 152 3.69 -2.70 17.86
C VAL A 152 2.98 -3.47 19.00
N PRO A 153 1.80 -4.06 18.75
CA PRO A 153 1.14 -4.91 19.74
C PRO A 153 2.06 -6.03 20.24
N PRO A 154 2.00 -6.42 21.53
CA PRO A 154 2.93 -7.38 22.12
C PRO A 154 3.11 -8.70 21.34
N PRO A 155 2.06 -9.31 20.75
CA PRO A 155 2.23 -10.54 19.96
C PRO A 155 3.06 -10.33 18.69
N ALA A 156 3.00 -9.15 18.08
CA ALA A 156 3.72 -8.84 16.85
C ALA A 156 5.15 -8.34 17.11
N ALA A 157 5.44 -7.83 18.31
CA ALA A 157 6.77 -7.34 18.67
C ALA A 157 7.86 -8.43 18.69
N VAL A 158 7.48 -9.71 18.76
CA VAL A 158 8.40 -10.86 18.67
C VAL A 158 9.07 -10.97 17.29
N TYR A 159 8.42 -10.46 16.25
CA TYR A 159 8.93 -10.53 14.87
C TYR A 159 9.87 -9.38 14.50
N PHE A 160 10.06 -8.40 15.38
CA PHE A 160 10.89 -7.23 15.14
C PHE A 160 12.34 -7.47 15.60
N PRO A 161 13.34 -6.86 14.91
CA PRO A 161 14.74 -6.85 15.35
C PRO A 161 14.99 -6.08 16.65
#